data_AF-A0A535UY05-F1
#
_entry.id   AF-A0A535UY05-F1
#
_cell.length_a   1.000
_cell.length_b   1.000
_cell.length_c   1.000
_cell.angle_alpha   90.00
_cell.angle_beta   90.00
_cell.angle_gamma   90.00
#
_symmetry.space_group_name_H-M   'P 1'
#
loop_
_entity.id
_entity.type
_entity.pdbx_description
1 polymer ?
#
loop_
_entity_poly.entity_id
_entity_poly.type
_entity_poly.pdbx_seq_one_letter_code
_entity_poly.pdbx_strand_id
1 'polypeptide(L)'
;MLEALDKPDGAVLRLEPDREATGIALLVGEPQVSDEVVERDGADVLHVADSVSRKLDGAVIDVIDSSSGPRLQVRRKASRED
;
A
#
# COMPACT_ATOMS: atom_id res chain seq x y z
N MET A 1 -6.25 -6.52 9.99
CA MET A 1 -6.18 -5.40 9.02
C MET A 1 -4.74 -4.92 9.02
N LEU A 2 -3.97 -5.18 7.95
CA LEU A 2 -2.51 -4.98 7.70
C LEU A 2 -1.48 -5.22 8.85
N GLU A 3 -1.70 -4.65 10.02
CA GLU A 3 -0.94 -4.85 11.27
C GLU A 3 -0.91 -6.33 11.69
N ALA A 4 -2.00 -7.07 11.45
CA ALA A 4 -2.15 -8.47 11.86
C ALA A 4 -1.46 -9.50 10.94
N LEU A 5 -0.69 -9.05 9.94
CA LEU A 5 0.12 -9.96 9.12
C LEU A 5 1.38 -10.33 9.89
N ASP A 6 1.58 -11.63 10.08
CA ASP A 6 2.82 -12.19 10.61
C ASP A 6 3.93 -11.95 9.58
N LYS A 7 4.93 -11.13 9.96
CA LYS A 7 6.02 -10.69 9.08
C LYS A 7 7.33 -11.14 9.71
N PRO A 8 8.34 -11.53 8.90
CA PRO A 8 9.70 -11.72 9.43
C PRO A 8 10.18 -10.47 10.18
N ASP A 9 11.05 -10.66 11.18
CA ASP A 9 11.62 -9.55 11.93
C ASP A 9 12.30 -8.54 11.01
N GLY A 10 11.94 -7.25 11.15
CA GLY A 10 12.45 -6.16 10.32
C GLY A 10 11.81 -6.04 8.94
N ALA A 11 10.89 -6.95 8.56
CA ALA A 11 10.13 -6.84 7.33
C ALA A 11 8.90 -5.95 7.50
N VAL A 12 8.62 -5.16 6.47
CA VAL A 12 7.47 -4.26 6.39
C VAL A 12 6.51 -4.73 5.31
N LEU A 13 5.26 -4.29 5.42
CA LEU A 13 4.33 -4.38 4.31
C LEU A 13 4.59 -3.21 3.37
N ARG A 14 4.80 -3.48 2.09
CA ARG A 14 5.21 -2.49 1.09
C ARG A 14 4.36 -2.53 -0.17
N LEU A 15 3.97 -1.34 -0.64
CA LEU A 15 3.44 -1.14 -1.98
C LEU A 15 4.58 -0.78 -2.94
N GLU A 16 4.75 -1.56 -4.00
CA GLU A 16 5.72 -1.30 -5.05
C GLU A 16 5.12 -1.58 -6.44
N PRO A 17 5.74 -1.09 -7.54
CA PRO A 17 5.32 -1.46 -8.88
C PRO A 17 5.39 -2.98 -9.05
N ASP A 18 4.35 -3.56 -9.62
CA ASP A 18 4.40 -4.97 -10.02
C ASP A 18 5.48 -5.14 -11.09
N ARG A 19 6.38 -6.11 -10.91
CA ARG A 19 7.48 -6.37 -11.86
C ARG A 19 7.02 -7.16 -13.08
N GLU A 20 5.97 -7.96 -12.94
CA GLU A 20 5.46 -8.86 -13.97
C GLU A 20 4.22 -8.28 -14.69
N ALA A 21 3.60 -7.25 -14.11
CA ALA A 21 2.42 -6.59 -14.66
C ALA A 21 2.51 -5.06 -14.59
N THR A 22 1.60 -4.35 -15.24
CA THR A 22 1.52 -2.88 -15.21
C THR A 22 0.87 -2.32 -13.92
N GLY A 23 0.81 -3.14 -12.88
CA GLY A 23 0.06 -2.92 -11.64
C GLY A 23 0.90 -2.39 -10.48
N ILE A 24 0.29 -2.43 -9.30
CA ILE A 24 0.92 -2.18 -8.00
C ILE A 24 0.74 -3.46 -7.19
N ALA A 25 1.82 -3.94 -6.60
CA ALA A 25 1.82 -5.14 -5.77
C ALA A 25 1.93 -4.77 -4.29
N LEU A 26 1.29 -5.58 -3.44
CA LEU A 26 1.44 -5.54 -1.99
C LEU A 26 2.29 -6.73 -1.56
N LEU A 27 3.40 -6.47 -0.89
CA LEU A 27 4.37 -7.51 -0.56
C LEU A 27 5.03 -7.25 0.79
N VAL A 28 5.49 -8.33 1.41
CA VAL A 28 6.27 -8.29 2.65
C VAL A 28 7.74 -8.28 2.24
N GLY A 29 8.48 -7.26 2.67
CA GLY A 29 9.87 -7.07 2.26
C GLY A 29 10.62 -6.07 3.14
N GLU A 30 11.81 -5.68 2.71
CA GLU A 30 12.63 -4.71 3.43
C GLU A 30 12.13 -3.27 3.21
N PRO A 31 12.16 -2.40 4.23
CA PRO A 31 11.86 -0.98 4.06
C PRO A 31 12.95 -0.32 3.20
N GLN A 32 12.57 0.66 2.37
CA GLN A 32 13.52 1.47 1.62
C GLN A 32 13.51 2.91 2.13
N VAL A 33 14.68 3.56 2.09
CA VAL A 33 14.87 4.94 2.60
C VAL A 33 13.97 5.98 1.93
N SER A 34 13.58 5.72 0.68
CA SER A 34 12.71 6.58 -0.11
C SER A 34 11.23 6.19 0.00
N ASP A 35 10.88 5.23 0.85
CA ASP A 35 9.48 4.86 1.04
C ASP A 35 8.77 5.94 1.84
N GLU A 36 7.55 6.25 1.41
CA GLU A 36 6.60 6.99 2.24
C GLU A 36 6.01 6.03 3.28
N VAL A 37 6.08 6.41 4.54
CA VAL A 37 5.61 5.59 5.67
C VAL A 37 4.22 6.03 6.06
N VAL A 38 3.27 5.10 5.99
CA VAL A 38 1.94 5.26 6.55
C VAL A 38 1.96 4.70 7.96
N GLU A 39 1.70 5.57 8.92
CA GLU A 39 1.61 5.22 10.33
C GLU A 39 0.14 5.14 10.78
N ARG A 40 -0.13 4.25 11.73
CA ARG A 40 -1.40 4.18 12.44
C ARG A 40 -1.17 3.87 13.91
N ASP A 41 -1.77 4.68 14.79
CA ASP A 41 -1.60 4.57 16.24
C ASP A 41 -0.12 4.57 16.67
N GLY A 42 0.74 5.28 15.92
CA GLY A 42 2.18 5.38 16.15
C GLY A 42 3.00 4.17 15.70
N ALA A 43 2.42 3.25 14.94
CA ALA A 43 3.11 2.11 14.35
C ALA A 43 3.16 2.20 12.82
N ASP A 44 4.29 1.78 12.24
CA ASP A 44 4.45 1.66 10.79
C ASP A 44 3.57 0.52 10.27
N VAL A 45 2.55 0.86 9.48
CA VAL A 45 1.59 -0.13 8.97
C VAL A 45 1.80 -0.45 7.51
N LEU A 46 2.33 0.49 6.74
CA LEU A 46 2.55 0.33 5.31
C LEU A 46 3.65 1.28 4.81
N HIS A 47 4.58 0.73 4.04
CA HIS A 47 5.55 1.49 3.25
C HIS A 47 5.06 1.60 1.81
N VAL A 48 5.28 2.75 1.19
CA VAL A 48 4.88 2.99 -0.20
C VAL A 48 6.10 3.47 -0.97
N ALA A 49 6.51 2.71 -1.99
CA ALA A 49 7.60 3.13 -2.87
C ALA A 49 7.32 4.53 -3.45
N ASP A 50 8.32 5.41 -3.50
CA ASP A 50 8.19 6.79 -4.02
C ASP A 50 7.52 6.85 -5.41
N SER A 51 7.82 5.89 -6.29
CA SER A 51 7.20 5.80 -7.62
C SER A 51 5.69 5.50 -7.56
N VAL A 52 5.26 4.74 -6.55
CA VAL A 52 3.86 4.41 -6.31
C VAL A 52 3.16 5.56 -5.59
N SER A 53 3.79 6.18 -4.58
CA SER A 53 3.17 7.29 -3.84
C SER A 53 2.83 8.44 -4.78
N ARG A 54 3.76 8.84 -5.67
CA ARG A 54 3.50 9.84 -6.72
C ARG A 54 2.34 9.47 -7.64
N LYS A 55 2.21 8.18 -7.99
CA LYS A 55 1.12 7.70 -8.87
C LYS A 55 -0.24 7.67 -8.15
N LEU A 56 -0.21 7.50 -6.83
CA LEU A 56 -1.37 7.38 -5.96
C LEU A 56 -1.68 8.65 -5.17
N ASP A 57 -1.01 9.77 -5.46
CA ASP A 57 -1.28 11.02 -4.78
C ASP A 57 -2.77 11.40 -4.85
N GLY A 58 -3.36 11.72 -3.70
CA GLY A 58 -4.79 11.98 -3.53
C GLY A 58 -5.72 10.77 -3.67
N ALA A 59 -5.20 9.55 -3.84
CA ALA A 59 -6.00 8.34 -3.86
C ALA A 59 -6.29 7.82 -2.45
N VAL A 60 -7.40 7.10 -2.32
CA VAL A 60 -7.76 6.32 -1.13
C VAL A 60 -7.45 4.86 -1.43
N ILE A 61 -6.64 4.24 -0.56
CA ILE A 61 -6.37 2.81 -0.58
C ILE A 61 -7.26 2.17 0.47
N ASP A 62 -8.01 1.16 0.08
CA ASP A 62 -8.94 0.44 0.93
C ASP A 62 -8.69 -1.08 0.84
N VAL A 63 -9.06 -1.81 1.88
CA VAL A 63 -9.07 -3.28 1.86
C VAL A 63 -10.51 -3.73 1.69
N ILE A 64 -10.80 -4.41 0.59
CA ILE A 64 -12.12 -4.98 0.33
C ILE A 64 -12.06 -6.51 0.46
N ASP A 65 -13.09 -7.09 1.03
CA ASP A 65 -13.27 -8.54 0.99
C ASP A 65 -13.73 -8.94 -0.43
N SER A 66 -13.02 -9.88 -1.05
CA SER A 66 -13.43 -10.49 -2.31
C SER A 66 -13.67 -11.98 -2.12
N SER A 67 -14.38 -12.61 -3.06
CA SER A 67 -14.60 -14.06 -3.07
C SER A 67 -13.29 -14.89 -3.11
N SER A 68 -12.19 -14.27 -3.52
CA SER A 68 -10.84 -14.85 -3.53
C SER A 68 -9.99 -14.48 -2.31
N GLY A 69 -10.57 -13.82 -1.31
CA GLY A 69 -9.88 -13.27 -0.14
C GLY A 69 -9.75 -11.73 -0.18
N PRO A 70 -9.11 -11.13 0.83
CA PRO A 70 -8.92 -9.67 0.89
C PRO A 70 -8.13 -9.14 -0.31
N ARG A 71 -8.56 -8.00 -0.85
CA ARG A 71 -7.87 -7.29 -1.94
C ARG A 71 -7.72 -5.82 -1.62
N LEU A 72 -6.67 -5.20 -2.15
CA LEU A 72 -6.53 -3.75 -2.14
C LEU A 72 -7.37 -3.14 -3.27
N GLN A 73 -8.16 -2.14 -2.92
CA GLN A 73 -8.85 -1.28 -3.86
C GLN A 73 -8.26 0.12 -3.80
N VAL A 74 -7.90 0.66 -4.96
CA VAL A 74 -7.44 2.05 -5.09
C VAL A 74 -8.57 2.85 -5.71
N ARG A 75 -9.04 3.89 -5.00
CA ARG A 75 -10.06 4.83 -5.48
C ARG A 75 -9.46 6.23 -5.54
N ARG A 76 -9.43 6.83 -6.72
CA ARG A 76 -9.18 8.28 -6.81
C ARG A 76 -10.46 8.99 -6.42
N LYS A 77 -10.37 10.07 -5.63
CA LYS A 77 -11.51 10.98 -5.51
C LYS A 77 -11.83 11.47 -6.92
N ALA A 78 -13.08 11.28 -7.37
CA ALA A 78 -13.57 12.09 -8.47
C ALA A 78 -13.43 13.54 -8.00
N SER A 79 -12.65 14.34 -8.72
CA SER A 79 -12.69 15.78 -8.59
C SER A 79 -14.17 16.18 -8.66
N ARG A 80 -14.73 16.73 -7.58
CA ARG A 80 -15.93 17.55 -7.73
C ARG A 80 -15.50 18.67 -8.67
N GLU A 81 -16.02 18.64 -9.89
CA GLU A 81 -16.08 19.83 -10.72
C GLU A 81 -16.94 20.84 -9.93
N ASP A 82 -16.32 21.94 -9.52
CA ASP A 82 -17.02 23.15 -9.06
C ASP A 82 -17.63 23.89 -10.27
#